data_AF-A0A921GND4-F1
#
_entry.id   AF-A0A921GND4-F1
#
_cell.length_a   1.000
_cell.length_b   1.000
_cell.length_c   1.000
_cell.angle_alpha   90.00
_cell.angle_beta   90.00
_cell.angle_gamma   90.00
#
_symmetry.space_group_name_H-M   'P 1'
#
loop_
_entity.id
_entity.type
_entity.pdbx_description
1 polymer ?
#
loop_
_entity_poly.entity_id
_entity_poly.type
_entity_poly.pdbx_seq_one_letter_code
_entity_poly.pdbx_strand_id
1 'polypeptide(L)'
;MTLAVQDLGAAAGDPHQQLIEAVRAGGPGALAEELGDRAHVLSALTGFPQELFAPADPSAEAFRDVIGSLHSLRSAIDALETRAVVALADSLTLRRQSEARAHAAQEAGEETPPAQLLRAASREAAREVSMLTRRSPASASRSLAARRRLVADMPVMLSALAGSQVTTEDAYRTARSFAPLTPAQRREADRLLGERLPYLDGAGSE
;
A
#
# COMPACT_ATOMS: atom_id res chain seq x y z
N MET A 1 -3.99 -43.01 -37.88
CA MET A 1 -2.70 -42.56 -37.32
C MET A 1 -2.96 -41.31 -36.53
N THR A 2 -2.96 -41.49 -35.22
CA THR A 2 -3.36 -40.53 -34.19
C THR A 2 -2.12 -39.74 -33.77
N LEU A 3 -2.11 -38.43 -33.97
CA LEU A 3 -1.22 -37.54 -33.23
C LEU A 3 -2.10 -36.76 -32.26
N ALA A 4 -2.33 -37.37 -31.11
CA ALA A 4 -2.77 -36.66 -29.93
C ALA A 4 -1.66 -35.67 -29.58
N VAL A 5 -1.90 -34.38 -29.84
CA VAL A 5 -1.15 -33.30 -29.23
C VAL A 5 -1.46 -33.42 -27.75
N GLN A 6 -0.51 -34.01 -27.03
CA GLN A 6 -0.54 -34.15 -25.60
C GLN A 6 -0.70 -32.76 -24.99
N ASP A 7 -1.73 -32.68 -24.16
CA ASP A 7 -1.98 -31.67 -23.16
C ASP A 7 -0.70 -31.43 -22.32
N LEU A 8 0.12 -30.47 -22.75
CA LEU A 8 1.30 -29.97 -22.05
C LEU A 8 0.95 -28.79 -21.12
N GLY A 9 -0.35 -28.54 -20.88
CA GLY A 9 -0.81 -27.41 -20.08
C GLY A 9 -0.92 -27.65 -18.58
N ALA A 10 -0.73 -28.88 -18.10
CA ALA A 10 -1.09 -29.26 -16.72
C ALA A 10 0.05 -29.19 -15.68
N ALA A 11 1.15 -28.47 -15.94
CA ALA A 11 2.29 -28.39 -15.02
C ALA A 11 2.81 -26.98 -14.70
N ALA A 12 2.26 -25.92 -15.30
CA ALA A 12 2.59 -24.54 -14.91
C ALA A 12 1.49 -24.04 -13.96
N GLY A 13 1.82 -23.86 -12.67
CA GLY A 13 0.88 -23.28 -11.71
C GLY A 13 0.41 -21.88 -12.15
N ASP A 14 -0.63 -21.34 -11.50
CA ASP A 14 -1.16 -20.00 -11.80
C ASP A 14 -0.04 -18.96 -11.96
N PRO A 15 0.13 -18.32 -13.14
CA PRO A 15 1.21 -17.37 -13.40
C PRO A 15 1.16 -16.16 -12.46
N HIS A 16 -0.02 -15.77 -12.00
CA HIS A 16 -0.15 -14.69 -11.02
C HIS A 16 0.38 -15.11 -9.65
N GLN A 17 0.06 -16.33 -9.21
CA GLN A 17 0.60 -16.86 -7.97
C GLN A 17 2.13 -17.01 -8.03
N GLN A 18 2.68 -17.47 -9.15
CA GLN A 18 4.14 -17.56 -9.33
C GLN A 18 4.81 -16.19 -9.24
N LEU A 19 4.23 -15.16 -9.86
CA LEU A 19 4.73 -13.78 -9.77
C LEU A 19 4.66 -13.24 -8.33
N ILE A 20 3.55 -13.48 -7.63
CA ILE A 20 3.39 -13.09 -6.22
C ILE A 20 4.48 -13.72 -5.35
N GLU A 21 4.72 -15.02 -5.51
CA GLU A 21 5.76 -15.75 -4.76
C GLU A 21 7.17 -15.24 -5.10
N ALA A 22 7.45 -14.95 -6.37
CA ALA A 22 8.73 -14.38 -6.81
C ALA A 22 8.98 -12.99 -6.20
N VAL A 23 7.99 -12.09 -6.26
CA VAL A 23 8.07 -10.75 -5.65
C VAL A 23 8.22 -10.86 -4.13
N ARG A 24 7.49 -11.78 -3.47
CA ARG A 24 7.62 -12.02 -2.02
C ARG A 24 9.02 -12.48 -1.64
N ALA A 25 9.62 -13.38 -2.43
CA ALA A 25 10.96 -13.89 -2.21
C ALA A 25 12.05 -12.82 -2.45
N GLY A 26 11.87 -11.96 -3.47
CA GLY A 26 12.80 -10.87 -3.79
C GLY A 26 12.64 -9.61 -2.92
N GLY A 27 11.58 -9.53 -2.10
CA GLY A 27 11.37 -8.46 -1.14
C GLY A 27 11.09 -7.08 -1.79
N PRO A 28 11.41 -5.97 -1.12
CA PRO A 28 11.05 -4.63 -1.59
C PRO A 28 11.73 -4.22 -2.89
N GLY A 29 12.90 -4.78 -3.21
CA GLY A 29 13.60 -4.54 -4.48
C GLY A 29 12.83 -5.11 -5.67
N ALA A 30 12.42 -6.39 -5.58
CA ALA A 30 11.62 -7.02 -6.63
C ALA A 30 10.24 -6.36 -6.78
N LEU A 31 9.63 -5.91 -5.69
CA LEU A 31 8.38 -5.13 -5.76
C LEU A 31 8.58 -3.80 -6.50
N ALA A 32 9.70 -3.11 -6.27
CA ALA A 32 9.99 -1.85 -6.95
C ALA A 32 10.23 -2.04 -8.45
N GLU A 33 10.90 -3.13 -8.84
CA GLU A 33 11.10 -3.52 -10.24
C GLU A 33 9.77 -3.80 -10.95
N GLU A 34 8.92 -4.66 -10.37
CA GLU A 34 7.60 -4.99 -10.92
C GLU A 34 6.71 -3.74 -11.08
N LEU A 35 6.70 -2.84 -10.09
CA LEU A 35 5.96 -1.58 -10.17
C LEU A 35 6.53 -0.66 -11.26
N GLY A 36 7.86 -0.64 -11.42
CA GLY A 36 8.55 0.15 -12.44
C GLY A 36 8.21 -0.31 -13.86
N ASP A 37 8.23 -1.61 -14.10
CA ASP A 37 7.92 -2.21 -15.41
C ASP A 37 6.46 -1.93 -15.81
N ARG A 38 5.52 -2.13 -14.89
CA ARG A 38 4.11 -1.79 -15.13
C ARG A 38 3.90 -0.30 -15.34
N ALA A 39 4.54 0.55 -14.54
CA ALA A 39 4.44 2.00 -14.69
C ALA A 39 5.00 2.45 -16.05
N HIS A 40 6.08 1.83 -16.52
CA HIS A 40 6.66 2.12 -17.83
C HIS A 40 5.66 1.81 -18.95
N VAL A 41 5.07 0.61 -18.96
CA VAL A 41 4.06 0.21 -19.94
C VAL A 41 2.86 1.15 -19.91
N LEU A 42 2.26 1.37 -18.73
CA LEU A 42 1.08 2.22 -18.58
C LEU A 42 1.36 3.67 -19.00
N SER A 43 2.54 4.21 -18.68
CA SER A 43 2.93 5.54 -19.10
C SER A 43 3.13 5.63 -20.62
N ALA A 44 3.69 4.60 -21.27
CA ALA A 44 3.83 4.58 -22.72
C ALA A 44 2.48 4.63 -23.43
N LEU A 45 1.47 3.91 -22.92
CA LEU A 45 0.11 3.90 -23.48
C LEU A 45 -0.57 5.28 -23.48
N THR A 46 -0.18 6.19 -22.58
CA THR A 46 -0.69 7.58 -22.58
C THR A 46 -0.33 8.36 -23.85
N GLY A 47 0.70 7.93 -24.57
CA GLY A 47 1.13 8.53 -25.84
C GLY A 47 0.26 8.18 -27.06
N PHE A 48 -0.71 7.26 -26.92
CA PHE A 48 -1.54 6.75 -28.03
C PHE A 48 -3.03 7.03 -27.83
N PRO A 49 -3.46 8.29 -27.58
CA PRO A 49 -4.84 8.57 -27.18
C PRO A 49 -5.88 8.23 -28.26
N GLN A 50 -5.54 8.38 -29.53
CA GLN A 50 -6.45 8.16 -30.66
C GLN A 50 -6.58 6.68 -31.05
N GLU A 51 -5.74 5.80 -30.52
CA GLU A 51 -5.80 4.36 -30.79
C GLU A 51 -6.57 3.62 -29.70
N LEU A 52 -6.44 4.04 -28.44
CA LEU A 52 -7.06 3.38 -27.29
C LEU A 52 -8.34 4.04 -26.77
N PHE A 53 -8.51 5.35 -27.03
CA PHE A 53 -9.63 6.13 -26.51
C PHE A 53 -10.48 6.80 -27.61
N ALA A 54 -10.36 6.32 -28.86
CA ALA A 54 -11.24 6.77 -29.93
C ALA A 54 -12.68 6.24 -29.68
N PRO A 55 -13.71 7.09 -29.86
CA PRO A 55 -15.11 6.71 -29.61
C PRO A 55 -15.70 5.79 -30.71
N ALA A 56 -14.88 5.20 -31.57
CA ALA A 56 -15.31 4.24 -32.58
C ALA A 56 -15.05 2.82 -32.07
N ASP A 57 -16.14 2.12 -31.74
CA ASP A 57 -16.21 0.73 -31.24
C ASP A 57 -15.04 0.31 -30.33
N PRO A 58 -15.00 0.89 -29.12
CA PRO A 58 -15.35 0.07 -27.95
C PRO A 58 -16.76 0.40 -27.45
N SER A 59 -17.49 -0.62 -27.00
CA SER A 59 -18.73 -0.40 -26.26
C SER A 59 -18.43 0.43 -25.00
N ALA A 60 -19.37 1.27 -24.55
CA ALA A 60 -19.22 2.04 -23.30
C ALA A 60 -18.88 1.16 -22.08
N GLU A 61 -19.11 -0.15 -22.17
CA GLU A 61 -18.71 -1.18 -21.22
C GLU A 61 -17.20 -1.35 -21.14
N ALA A 62 -16.48 -1.42 -22.27
CA ALA A 62 -15.03 -1.53 -22.29
C ALA A 62 -14.35 -0.34 -21.57
N PHE A 63 -14.87 0.88 -21.76
CA PHE A 63 -14.37 2.05 -21.04
C PHE A 63 -14.70 2.00 -19.54
N ARG A 64 -15.86 1.45 -19.14
CA ARG A 64 -16.16 1.21 -17.72
C ARG A 64 -15.19 0.20 -17.10
N ASP A 65 -14.86 -0.86 -17.82
CA ASP A 65 -13.92 -1.89 -17.35
C ASP A 65 -12.51 -1.33 -17.17
N VAL A 66 -12.07 -0.46 -18.10
CA VAL A 66 -10.80 0.27 -17.98
C VAL A 66 -10.81 1.16 -16.74
N ILE A 67 -11.87 1.94 -16.52
CA ILE A 67 -12.00 2.81 -15.34
C ILE A 67 -11.98 2.00 -14.04
N GLY A 68 -12.73 0.89 -13.98
CA GLY A 68 -12.76 -0.01 -12.83
C GLY A 68 -11.41 -0.67 -12.55
N SER A 69 -10.70 -1.11 -13.60
CA SER A 69 -9.36 -1.69 -13.49
C SER A 69 -8.33 -0.67 -13.00
N LEU A 70 -8.39 0.57 -13.49
CA LEU A 70 -7.53 1.66 -13.03
C LEU A 70 -7.80 2.01 -11.56
N HIS A 71 -9.06 1.99 -11.13
CA HIS A 71 -9.40 2.19 -9.73
C HIS A 71 -8.84 1.05 -8.85
N SER A 72 -9.04 -0.20 -9.27
CA SER A 72 -8.48 -1.40 -8.64
C SER A 72 -6.96 -1.33 -8.46
N LEU A 73 -6.26 -0.93 -9.52
CA LEU A 73 -4.81 -0.76 -9.48
C LEU A 73 -4.38 0.35 -8.51
N ARG A 74 -5.03 1.51 -8.55
CA ARG A 74 -4.71 2.64 -7.65
C ARG A 74 -4.91 2.26 -6.17
N SER A 75 -6.02 1.61 -5.86
CA SER A 75 -6.34 1.09 -4.53
C SER A 75 -5.30 0.09 -4.01
N ALA A 76 -4.89 -0.87 -4.84
CA ALA A 76 -3.83 -1.81 -4.50
C ALA A 76 -2.48 -1.11 -4.27
N ILE A 77 -2.13 -0.15 -5.14
CA ILE A 77 -0.91 0.67 -4.99
C ILE A 77 -0.94 1.49 -3.70
N ASP A 78 -2.08 2.11 -3.35
CA ASP A 78 -2.21 2.90 -2.13
C ASP A 78 -2.06 2.05 -0.85
N ALA A 79 -2.55 0.80 -0.88
CA ALA A 79 -2.34 -0.16 0.19
C ALA A 79 -0.87 -0.60 0.31
N LEU A 80 -0.17 -0.80 -0.83
CA LEU A 80 1.26 -1.10 -0.87
C LEU A 80 2.10 0.11 -0.41
N GLU A 81 1.81 1.32 -0.86
CA GLU A 81 2.45 2.57 -0.40
C GLU A 81 2.29 2.70 1.11
N THR A 82 1.09 2.43 1.63
CA THR A 82 0.81 2.46 3.07
C THR A 82 1.74 1.53 3.86
N ARG A 83 1.95 0.28 3.38
CA ARG A 83 2.89 -0.66 4.01
C ARG A 83 4.35 -0.21 3.84
N ALA A 84 4.75 0.23 2.65
CA ALA A 84 6.12 0.66 2.36
C ALA A 84 6.55 1.87 3.22
N VAL A 85 5.66 2.85 3.38
CA VAL A 85 5.90 4.03 4.22
C VAL A 85 6.07 3.66 5.70
N VAL A 86 5.27 2.72 6.21
CA VAL A 86 5.41 2.23 7.60
C VAL A 86 6.70 1.45 7.77
N ALA A 87 7.01 0.52 6.86
CA ALA A 87 8.25 -0.24 6.88
C ALA A 87 9.50 0.65 6.82
N LEU A 88 9.47 1.72 6.00
CA LEU A 88 10.51 2.74 5.99
C LEU A 88 10.63 3.40 7.37
N ALA A 89 9.53 3.92 7.93
CA ALA A 89 9.59 4.59 9.23
C ALA A 89 10.13 3.70 10.35
N ASP A 90 9.82 2.40 10.31
CA ASP A 90 10.27 1.42 11.30
C ASP A 90 11.75 1.06 11.10
N SER A 91 12.24 0.96 9.85
CA SER A 91 13.67 0.73 9.57
C SER A 91 14.55 1.90 10.02
N LEU A 92 14.11 3.15 9.80
CA LEU A 92 14.80 4.35 10.30
C LEU A 92 14.77 4.39 11.84
N THR A 93 13.71 3.89 12.47
CA THR A 93 13.61 3.78 13.94
C THR A 93 14.63 2.79 14.49
N LEU A 94 14.74 1.59 13.90
CA LEU A 94 15.71 0.57 14.30
C LEU A 94 17.15 1.08 14.15
N ARG A 95 17.47 1.73 13.04
CA ARG A 95 18.78 2.34 12.80
C ARG A 95 19.15 3.36 13.88
N ARG A 96 18.24 4.29 14.20
CA ARG A 96 18.48 5.27 15.28
C ARG A 96 18.66 4.63 16.66
N GLN A 97 17.93 3.54 16.95
CA GLN A 97 18.14 2.81 18.19
C GLN A 97 19.52 2.15 18.23
N SER A 98 20.00 1.58 17.13
CA SER A 98 21.37 1.04 17.07
C SER A 98 22.43 2.11 17.24
N GLU A 99 22.26 3.28 16.61
CA GLU A 99 23.18 4.42 16.74
C GLU A 99 23.21 4.94 18.19
N ALA A 100 22.05 5.09 18.83
CA ALA A 100 21.97 5.54 20.22
C ALA A 100 22.64 4.56 21.20
N ARG A 101 22.45 3.25 21.01
CA ARG A 101 23.12 2.22 21.82
C ARG A 101 24.64 2.22 21.61
N ALA A 102 25.10 2.39 20.37
CA ALA A 102 26.53 2.47 20.07
C ALA A 102 27.17 3.71 20.73
N HIS A 103 26.48 4.84 20.71
CA HIS A 103 26.96 6.07 21.34
C HIS A 103 27.00 5.96 22.88
N ALA A 104 25.96 5.42 23.51
CA ALA A 104 25.92 5.17 24.95
C ALA A 104 26.96 4.16 25.44
N ALA A 105 27.41 3.25 24.57
CA ALA A 105 28.49 2.31 24.88
C ALA A 105 29.89 2.98 24.83
N GLN A 106 30.04 4.07 24.08
CA GLN A 106 31.31 4.80 23.91
C GLN A 106 31.46 5.95 24.91
N GLU A 107 30.37 6.63 25.23
CA GLU A 107 30.33 7.75 26.16
C GLU A 107 29.44 7.39 27.34
N ALA A 108 29.96 7.45 28.57
CA ALA A 108 29.19 7.29 29.79
C ALA A 108 28.27 8.52 29.98
N GLY A 109 27.24 8.61 29.14
CA GLY A 109 26.27 9.70 29.06
C GLY A 109 24.84 9.21 29.20
N GLU A 110 23.92 10.16 29.30
CA GLU A 110 22.49 9.92 29.47
C GLU A 110 21.90 9.23 28.23
N GLU A 111 21.25 8.08 28.42
CA GLU A 111 20.65 7.31 27.33
C GLU A 111 19.47 8.09 26.70
N THR A 112 19.47 8.23 25.37
CA THR A 112 18.39 8.97 24.69
C THR A 112 17.06 8.24 24.90
N PRO A 113 16.00 8.91 25.41
CA PRO A 113 14.74 8.23 25.69
C PRO A 113 14.11 7.63 24.41
N PRO A 114 13.55 6.40 24.46
CA PRO A 114 12.97 5.73 23.30
C PRO A 114 11.91 6.55 22.56
N ALA A 115 11.11 7.32 23.29
CA ALA A 115 10.09 8.20 22.72
C ALA A 115 10.69 9.35 21.89
N GLN A 116 11.88 9.83 22.22
CA GLN A 116 12.58 10.84 21.43
C GLN A 116 13.12 10.25 20.12
N LEU A 117 13.72 9.06 20.19
CA LEU A 117 14.20 8.33 19.01
C LEU A 117 13.07 8.04 18.03
N LEU A 118 11.93 7.54 18.53
CA LEU A 118 10.74 7.27 17.71
C LEU A 118 10.21 8.53 17.04
N ARG A 119 10.12 9.65 17.76
CA ARG A 119 9.68 10.94 17.19
C ARG A 119 10.63 11.42 16.11
N ALA A 120 11.93 11.27 16.31
CA ALA A 120 12.93 11.72 15.36
C ALA A 120 12.95 10.85 14.09
N ALA A 121 12.86 9.53 14.23
CA ALA A 121 12.67 8.60 13.10
C ALA A 121 11.40 8.89 12.32
N SER A 122 10.29 9.17 13.01
CA SER A 122 9.01 9.51 12.36
C SER A 122 9.11 10.80 11.55
N ARG A 123 9.86 11.81 12.02
CA ARG A 123 10.12 13.04 11.26
C ARG A 123 11.00 12.81 10.04
N GLU A 124 12.02 11.97 10.16
CA GLU A 124 12.90 11.59 9.06
C GLU A 124 12.11 10.84 7.97
N ALA A 125 11.31 9.84 8.36
CA ALA A 125 10.43 9.12 7.46
C ALA A 125 9.47 10.06 6.73
N ALA A 126 8.82 10.97 7.47
CA ALA A 126 7.91 11.95 6.86
C ALA A 126 8.63 12.90 5.89
N ARG A 127 9.88 13.26 6.16
CA ARG A 127 10.71 14.07 5.26
C ARG A 127 11.06 13.30 3.98
N GLU A 128 11.50 12.05 4.09
CA GLU A 128 11.81 11.20 2.93
C GLU A 128 10.57 11.00 2.05
N VAL A 129 9.45 10.62 2.65
CA VAL A 129 8.17 10.47 1.93
C VAL A 129 7.75 11.79 1.29
N SER A 130 7.91 12.92 1.97
CA SER A 130 7.63 14.25 1.40
C SER A 130 8.47 14.53 0.15
N MET A 131 9.79 14.23 0.18
CA MET A 131 10.67 14.42 -0.96
C MET A 131 10.31 13.50 -2.13
N LEU A 132 10.04 12.22 -1.86
CA LEU A 132 9.72 11.22 -2.89
C LEU A 132 8.35 11.48 -3.54
N THR A 133 7.35 11.83 -2.73
CA THR A 133 5.97 12.01 -3.21
C THR A 133 5.64 13.45 -3.63
N ARG A 134 6.60 14.38 -3.49
CA ARG A 134 6.41 15.83 -3.71
C ARG A 134 5.24 16.42 -2.91
N ARG A 135 4.85 15.78 -1.79
CA ARG A 135 3.82 16.26 -0.86
C ARG A 135 4.45 17.08 0.26
N SER A 136 3.70 17.98 0.88
CA SER A 136 4.23 18.79 2.00
C SER A 136 4.61 17.92 3.22
N PRO A 137 5.65 18.31 4.00
CA PRO A 137 6.08 17.54 5.18
C PRO A 137 4.98 17.35 6.23
N ALA A 138 4.11 18.35 6.40
CA ALA A 138 2.98 18.28 7.31
C ALA A 138 1.93 17.25 6.85
N SER A 139 1.69 17.14 5.54
CA SER A 139 0.81 16.12 4.96
C SER A 139 1.39 14.71 5.14
N ALA A 140 2.68 14.53 4.85
CA ALA A 140 3.40 13.27 5.04
C ALA A 140 3.43 12.82 6.51
N SER A 141 3.62 13.76 7.45
CA SER A 141 3.62 13.45 8.88
C SER A 141 2.24 13.03 9.40
N ARG A 142 1.17 13.78 9.05
CA ARG A 142 -0.20 13.46 9.48
C ARG A 142 -0.68 12.11 8.95
N SER A 143 -0.32 11.79 7.71
CA SER A 143 -0.67 10.51 7.08
C SER A 143 0.08 9.33 7.70
N LEU A 144 1.33 9.50 8.17
CA LEU A 144 2.10 8.42 8.77
C LEU A 144 1.42 7.78 10.00
N ALA A 145 0.82 8.58 10.89
CA ALA A 145 0.13 8.05 12.07
C ALA A 145 -1.12 7.22 11.71
N ALA A 146 -1.86 7.64 10.68
CA ALA A 146 -3.00 6.88 10.17
C ALA A 146 -2.55 5.58 9.49
N ARG A 147 -1.50 5.65 8.67
CA ARG A 147 -0.88 4.49 8.02
C ARG A 147 -0.40 3.44 9.02
N ARG A 148 0.28 3.85 10.10
CA ARG A 148 0.69 2.94 11.18
C ARG A 148 -0.49 2.21 11.81
N ARG A 149 -1.61 2.92 12.06
CA ARG A 149 -2.85 2.28 12.55
C ARG A 149 -3.41 1.29 11.54
N LEU A 150 -3.46 1.63 10.25
CA LEU A 150 -3.91 0.71 9.21
C LEU A 150 -3.06 -0.57 9.14
N VAL A 151 -1.75 -0.44 9.19
CA VAL A 151 -0.84 -1.58 9.09
C VAL A 151 -0.85 -2.46 10.35
N ALA A 152 -0.85 -1.84 11.54
CA ALA A 152 -0.67 -2.57 12.80
C ALA A 152 -1.99 -3.01 13.47
N ASP A 153 -3.02 -2.17 13.40
CA ASP A 153 -4.24 -2.30 14.22
C ASP A 153 -5.51 -2.50 13.37
N MET A 154 -5.49 -2.19 12.07
CA MET A 154 -6.68 -2.22 11.21
C MET A 154 -6.45 -2.95 9.87
N PRO A 155 -6.02 -4.24 9.89
CA PRO A 155 -5.68 -4.98 8.69
C PRO A 155 -6.89 -5.25 7.77
N VAL A 156 -8.11 -5.34 8.30
CA VAL A 156 -9.32 -5.57 7.50
C VAL A 156 -9.63 -4.34 6.65
N MET A 157 -9.57 -3.13 7.24
CA MET A 157 -9.68 -1.87 6.49
C MET A 157 -8.58 -1.72 5.42
N LEU A 158 -7.34 -2.14 5.73
CA LEU A 158 -6.25 -2.12 4.75
C LEU A 158 -6.46 -3.10 3.59
N SER A 159 -7.04 -4.28 3.86
CA SER A 159 -7.44 -5.24 2.83
C SER A 159 -8.63 -4.74 2.00
N ALA A 160 -9.60 -4.08 2.62
CA ALA A 160 -10.72 -3.44 1.93
C ALA A 160 -10.24 -2.34 0.99
N LEU A 161 -9.24 -1.54 1.41
CA LEU A 161 -8.57 -0.59 0.53
C LEU A 161 -7.90 -1.32 -0.64
N ALA A 162 -7.12 -2.38 -0.38
CA ALA A 162 -6.44 -3.12 -1.43
C ALA A 162 -7.41 -3.75 -2.46
N GLY A 163 -8.61 -4.12 -2.03
CA GLY A 163 -9.68 -4.67 -2.87
C GLY A 163 -10.66 -3.63 -3.44
N SER A 164 -10.36 -2.32 -3.37
CA SER A 164 -11.23 -1.24 -3.86
C SER A 164 -12.63 -1.14 -3.25
N GLN A 165 -12.84 -1.74 -2.08
CA GLN A 165 -14.11 -1.63 -1.36
C GLN A 165 -14.25 -0.28 -0.63
N VAL A 166 -13.13 0.41 -0.43
CA VAL A 166 -13.08 1.75 0.16
C VAL A 166 -12.02 2.59 -0.55
N THR A 167 -12.18 3.91 -0.52
CA THR A 167 -11.15 4.83 -1.01
C THR A 167 -10.02 5.02 0.00
N THR A 168 -8.86 5.47 -0.46
CA THR A 168 -7.73 5.85 0.41
C THR A 168 -8.10 6.95 1.39
N GLU A 169 -8.97 7.88 0.97
CA GLU A 169 -9.46 8.95 1.85
C GLU A 169 -10.31 8.38 2.99
N ASP A 170 -11.23 7.46 2.70
CA ASP A 170 -12.09 6.82 3.69
C ASP A 170 -11.29 5.96 4.67
N ALA A 171 -10.34 5.16 4.15
CA ALA A 171 -9.44 4.37 4.99
C ALA A 171 -8.65 5.28 5.96
N TYR A 172 -8.07 6.38 5.46
CA TYR A 172 -7.27 7.30 6.28
C TYR A 172 -8.15 8.13 7.22
N ARG A 173 -9.37 8.49 6.83
CA ARG A 173 -10.34 9.16 7.69
C ARG A 173 -10.78 8.24 8.83
N THR A 174 -11.13 6.99 8.53
CA THR A 174 -11.49 5.98 9.54
C THR A 174 -10.34 5.75 10.52
N ALA A 175 -9.12 5.52 10.03
CA ALA A 175 -7.95 5.33 10.87
C ALA A 175 -7.63 6.56 11.75
N ARG A 176 -7.95 7.77 11.30
CA ARG A 176 -7.84 8.99 12.11
C ARG A 176 -8.92 9.06 13.19
N SER A 177 -10.17 8.74 12.86
CA SER A 177 -11.26 8.68 13.83
C SER A 177 -11.01 7.65 14.94
N PHE A 178 -10.25 6.60 14.63
CA PHE A 178 -9.86 5.55 15.57
C PHE A 178 -8.66 5.92 16.45
N ALA A 179 -8.14 7.15 16.34
CA ALA A 179 -6.99 7.60 17.10
C ALA A 179 -7.16 7.53 18.64
N PRO A 180 -8.32 7.86 19.22
CA PRO A 180 -8.53 7.80 20.68
C PRO A 180 -8.60 6.37 21.23
N LEU A 181 -8.85 5.36 20.38
CA LEU A 181 -8.99 3.97 20.80
C LEU A 181 -7.64 3.35 21.17
N THR A 182 -7.65 2.34 22.04
CA THR A 182 -6.48 1.48 22.28
C THR A 182 -6.24 0.55 21.08
N PRO A 183 -5.04 -0.04 20.90
CA PRO A 183 -4.77 -1.01 19.85
C PRO A 183 -5.75 -2.21 19.83
N ALA A 184 -6.13 -2.72 21.01
CA ALA A 184 -7.09 -3.81 21.12
C ALA A 184 -8.50 -3.39 20.64
N GLN A 185 -8.97 -2.21 21.05
CA GLN A 185 -10.24 -1.65 20.60
C GLN A 185 -10.24 -1.36 19.10
N ARG A 186 -9.12 -0.89 18.54
CA ARG A 186 -8.99 -0.67 17.09
C ARG A 186 -9.12 -1.97 16.32
N ARG A 187 -8.44 -3.04 16.74
CA ARG A 187 -8.54 -4.36 16.09
C ARG A 187 -9.96 -4.92 16.12
N GLU A 188 -10.63 -4.79 17.26
CA GLU A 188 -12.01 -5.24 17.39
C GLU A 188 -12.98 -4.40 16.53
N ALA A 189 -12.84 -3.08 16.55
CA ALA A 189 -13.65 -2.20 15.72
C ALA A 189 -13.39 -2.41 14.21
N ASP A 190 -12.14 -2.68 13.81
CA ASP A 190 -11.78 -3.01 12.43
C ASP A 190 -12.44 -4.31 11.95
N ARG A 191 -12.43 -5.35 12.80
CA ARG A 191 -13.14 -6.61 12.53
C ARG A 191 -14.64 -6.39 12.34
N LEU A 192 -15.28 -5.68 13.27
CA LEU A 192 -16.72 -5.39 13.21
C LEU A 192 -17.10 -4.54 12.01
N LEU A 193 -16.26 -3.56 11.64
CA LEU A 193 -16.47 -2.75 10.45
C LEU A 193 -16.31 -3.59 9.18
N GLY A 194 -15.33 -4.50 9.17
CA GLY A 194 -15.12 -5.51 8.13
C GLY A 194 -16.35 -6.35 7.80
N GLU A 195 -17.03 -6.85 8.83
CA GLU A 195 -18.27 -7.62 8.69
C GLU A 195 -19.40 -6.81 8.05
N ARG A 196 -19.34 -5.48 8.13
CA ARG A 196 -20.37 -4.57 7.60
C ARG A 196 -20.05 -3.99 6.24
N LEU A 197 -18.78 -3.98 5.82
CA LEU A 197 -18.35 -3.42 4.54
C LEU A 197 -19.15 -3.91 3.32
N PRO A 198 -19.46 -5.20 3.15
CA PRO A 198 -20.26 -5.66 2.00
C PRO A 198 -21.67 -5.06 1.93
N TYR A 199 -22.22 -4.63 3.07
CA TYR A 199 -23.55 -3.99 3.14
C TYR A 199 -23.48 -2.47 3.02
N LEU A 200 -22.27 -1.90 3.03
CA LEU A 200 -21.99 -0.47 2.89
C LEU A 200 -21.42 -0.13 1.50
N ASP A 201 -21.07 -1.14 0.71
CA ASP A 201 -20.61 -0.96 -0.66
C ASP A 201 -21.74 -0.34 -1.50
N GLY A 202 -21.51 0.87 -2.04
CA GLY A 202 -22.54 1.69 -2.70
C GLY A 202 -23.44 2.53 -1.79
N ALA A 203 -23.30 2.43 -0.45
CA ALA A 203 -24.03 3.28 0.49
C ALA A 203 -23.41 4.69 0.53
N GLY A 204 -23.75 5.51 -0.46
CA GLY A 204 -23.25 6.88 -0.61
C GLY A 204 -23.33 7.44 -2.03
N SER A 205 -23.86 6.68 -3.00
CA SER A 205 -24.02 7.11 -4.39
C SER A 205 -25.30 7.92 -4.66
N GLU A 206 -25.71 8.79 -3.72
CA GLU A 206 -26.74 9.82 -3.97
C GLU A 206 -26.11 11.16 -4.30
#